data_AF-A0A0U5GLB8-F1
#
_entry.id   AF-A0A0U5GLB8-F1
#
_cell.length_a   1.000
_cell.length_b   1.000
_cell.length_c   1.000
_cell.angle_alpha   90.00
_cell.angle_beta   90.00
_cell.angle_gamma   90.00
#
_symmetry.space_group_name_H-M   'P 1'
#
loop_
_entity.id
_entity.type
_entity.pdbx_description
1 polymer ?
#
loop_
_entity_poly.entity_id
_entity_poly.type
_entity_poly.pdbx_seq_one_letter_code
_entity_poly.pdbx_strand_id
1 'polypeptide(L)'
;MFGWASALGLPSVASDPDKERAPPPPPTPLDFPIYRFPAVPETPSEDSLRNFQHVLASIRRPQDITPQKFHDLNLEVATDIPVSDIVRHDGAKTAPTLPWETNLETPSLGQAPPADGTPVTMDNENPYPPKDKYDLLEQELLLDNDDAFREVARLPPREGRSRVRVTQARKFWTALERMSQYWDDSADNYFERPKSPEPEETKPDATPMDVDTPATAEEQPGAPPAEPELVKKYTGRRLAAGSDMPDDIREETVRALTEMAAWPFGCQASLPIVPPRLLLGKLLFPVRQTFQATRSPKDRQLARNGMLEGPVFIAQCRPDTSFRGPEEAHGAGLGDTCDLIREVAAMILAAQERAREGMTEVRPGEGQWWTTTPRWGGAPNDSIGDSPRVTNEQEEEAAAAAAAGGHERKRSRGGLRRPGLPRKMSSSEKWRLVQPGSSLWDRRMRYIQIGKDKDSPFDDIYLLSSINHHLSILHLRIHRRYLDLLTMGTSDVPGDSPAEQPWHVLKVRRTRWYDLFDAQDRVEVFRGIWTLFHCQLRHF
;
A
#
# COMPACT_ATOMS: atom_id res chain seq x y z
N MET A 1 -5.63 -14.29 -22.57
CA MET A 1 -5.66 -15.67 -22.06
C MET A 1 -5.22 -15.65 -20.62
N PHE A 2 -5.95 -16.39 -19.81
CA PHE A 2 -6.18 -16.24 -18.38
C PHE A 2 -4.94 -16.38 -17.51
N GLY A 3 -4.86 -15.52 -16.49
CA GLY A 3 -3.96 -15.63 -15.35
C GLY A 3 -4.72 -15.28 -14.08
N TRP A 4 -5.78 -16.05 -13.79
CA TRP A 4 -6.36 -16.08 -12.45
C TRP A 4 -5.36 -16.79 -11.53
N ALA A 5 -4.56 -16.01 -10.82
CA ALA A 5 -4.03 -16.46 -9.55
C ALA A 5 -5.19 -16.39 -8.55
N SER A 6 -5.90 -17.50 -8.41
CA SER A 6 -6.82 -17.72 -7.31
C SER A 6 -6.03 -17.60 -6.01
N ALA A 7 -6.16 -16.45 -5.34
CA ALA A 7 -6.21 -16.50 -3.89
C ALA A 7 -7.38 -17.42 -3.56
N LEU A 8 -7.10 -18.55 -2.91
CA LEU A 8 -8.13 -19.37 -2.29
C LEU A 8 -8.87 -18.46 -1.33
N GLY A 9 -10.01 -17.93 -1.78
CA GLY A 9 -10.94 -17.21 -0.94
C GLY A 9 -11.36 -18.17 0.14
N LEU A 10 -10.83 -17.98 1.35
CA LEU A 10 -11.57 -18.35 2.53
C LEU A 10 -12.97 -17.75 2.33
N PRO A 11 -14.06 -18.53 2.49
CA PRO A 11 -15.39 -17.95 2.46
C PRO A 11 -15.38 -16.76 3.42
N SER A 12 -15.89 -15.61 2.98
CA SER A 12 -16.23 -14.54 3.91
C SER A 12 -17.05 -15.21 5.00
N VAL A 13 -16.49 -15.30 6.21
CA VAL A 13 -17.29 -15.59 7.39
C VAL A 13 -18.06 -14.30 7.61
N ALA A 14 -19.03 -14.05 6.74
CA ALA A 14 -19.96 -12.96 6.86
C ALA A 14 -20.72 -13.26 8.14
N SER A 15 -20.35 -12.56 9.23
CA SER A 15 -21.08 -12.69 10.46
C SER A 15 -22.39 -11.96 10.28
N ASP A 16 -23.49 -12.70 10.30
CA ASP A 16 -24.82 -12.10 10.28
C ASP A 16 -24.94 -11.16 11.51
N PRO A 17 -25.12 -9.84 11.31
CA PRO A 17 -25.19 -8.89 12.41
C PRO A 17 -26.38 -9.16 13.34
N ASP A 18 -27.41 -9.84 12.84
CA ASP A 18 -28.63 -10.15 13.58
C ASP A 18 -28.46 -11.40 14.49
N LYS A 19 -27.32 -12.12 14.38
CA LYS A 19 -27.05 -13.33 15.17
C LYS A 19 -26.51 -13.01 16.56
N GLU A 20 -27.15 -13.56 17.59
CA GLU A 20 -26.73 -13.42 18.99
C GLU A 20 -25.36 -14.10 19.24
N ARG A 21 -24.43 -13.37 19.86
CA ARG A 21 -23.10 -13.86 20.25
C ARG A 21 -22.62 -13.28 21.58
N ALA A 22 -21.44 -13.72 22.02
CA ALA A 22 -20.75 -13.09 23.15
C ALA A 22 -20.29 -11.67 22.77
N PRO A 23 -20.36 -10.70 23.68
CA PRO A 23 -19.97 -9.32 23.40
C PRO A 23 -18.49 -9.23 23.07
N PRO A 24 -18.12 -8.51 21.98
CA PRO A 24 -16.72 -8.16 21.74
C PRO A 24 -16.22 -7.19 22.82
N PRO A 25 -14.88 -6.99 22.91
CA PRO A 25 -14.30 -5.90 23.70
C PRO A 25 -14.92 -4.54 23.33
N PRO A 26 -14.85 -3.51 24.21
CA PRO A 26 -15.38 -2.19 23.91
C PRO A 26 -14.72 -1.58 22.64
N PRO A 27 -15.42 -0.66 21.95
CA PRO A 27 -14.87 0.00 20.77
C PRO A 27 -13.53 0.65 21.08
N THR A 28 -12.56 0.49 20.16
CA THR A 28 -11.24 1.09 20.30
C THR A 28 -11.34 2.60 20.10
N PRO A 29 -10.86 3.43 21.05
CA PRO A 29 -10.90 4.88 20.89
C PRO A 29 -10.01 5.30 19.72
N LEU A 30 -10.49 6.26 18.93
CA LEU A 30 -9.71 6.83 17.82
C LEU A 30 -8.71 7.84 18.35
N ASP A 31 -7.44 7.61 18.01
CA ASP A 31 -6.35 8.54 18.26
C ASP A 31 -5.68 8.93 16.94
N PHE A 32 -5.44 10.22 16.75
CA PHE A 32 -4.79 10.76 15.56
C PHE A 32 -3.46 11.46 15.93
N PRO A 33 -2.43 11.30 15.09
CA PRO A 33 -1.15 11.98 15.27
C PRO A 33 -1.28 13.50 15.06
N ILE A 34 -0.51 14.27 15.84
CA ILE A 34 -0.46 15.73 15.74
C ILE A 34 0.92 16.18 15.30
N TYR A 35 0.96 16.93 14.21
CA TYR A 35 2.21 17.30 13.55
C TYR A 35 2.67 18.68 14.01
N ARG A 36 3.59 18.71 14.97
CA ARG A 36 4.32 19.94 15.34
C ARG A 36 5.80 19.74 15.08
N PHE A 37 6.34 20.55 14.19
CA PHE A 37 7.77 20.55 13.88
C PHE A 37 8.40 21.90 14.25
N PRO A 38 9.71 21.91 14.60
CA PRO A 38 10.45 23.14 14.80
C PRO A 38 10.37 24.06 13.57
N ALA A 39 10.45 25.37 13.80
CA ALA A 39 10.52 26.34 12.71
C ALA A 39 11.76 26.10 11.84
N VAL A 40 11.59 26.28 10.54
CA VAL A 40 12.67 26.13 9.56
C VAL A 40 13.62 27.34 9.61
N PRO A 41 14.94 27.16 9.57
CA PRO A 41 15.90 28.27 9.49
C PRO A 41 15.69 29.14 8.25
N GLU A 42 15.89 30.46 8.38
CA GLU A 42 15.75 31.40 7.26
C GLU A 42 16.85 31.22 6.19
N THR A 43 18.02 30.68 6.57
CA THR A 43 19.17 30.54 5.67
C THR A 43 19.42 29.08 5.30
N PRO A 44 19.62 28.77 4.00
CA PRO A 44 19.98 27.42 3.57
C PRO A 44 21.34 27.01 4.13
N SER A 45 21.37 25.90 4.87
CA SER A 45 22.61 25.24 5.27
C SER A 45 22.70 23.89 4.57
N GLU A 46 23.50 23.81 3.50
CA GLU A 46 23.80 22.51 2.86
C GLU A 46 24.47 21.54 3.83
N ASP A 47 25.30 22.08 4.73
CA ASP A 47 26.00 21.29 5.73
C ASP A 47 25.03 20.57 6.66
N SER A 48 23.88 21.19 6.99
CA SER A 48 22.82 20.54 7.77
C SER A 48 22.27 19.30 7.06
N LEU A 49 21.97 19.41 5.76
CA LEU A 49 21.49 18.26 4.96
C LEU A 49 22.55 17.17 4.80
N ARG A 50 23.82 17.54 4.61
CA ARG A 50 24.94 16.59 4.55
C ARG A 50 25.16 15.87 5.89
N ASN A 51 24.96 16.58 6.99
CA ASN A 51 25.08 16.03 8.34
C ASN A 51 23.90 15.13 8.74
N PHE A 52 22.77 15.18 8.03
CA PHE A 52 21.59 14.38 8.35
C PHE A 52 21.88 12.87 8.39
N GLN A 53 22.80 12.39 7.53
CA GLN A 53 23.27 11.00 7.58
C GLN A 53 23.88 10.64 8.95
N HIS A 54 24.69 11.54 9.51
CA HIS A 54 25.30 11.36 10.83
C HIS A 54 24.24 11.42 11.95
N VAL A 55 23.23 12.28 11.81
CA VAL A 55 22.12 12.37 12.76
C VAL A 55 21.34 11.07 12.81
N LEU A 56 20.98 10.48 11.66
CA LEU A 56 20.31 9.18 11.61
C LEU A 56 21.17 8.06 12.18
N ALA A 57 22.47 8.03 11.87
CA ALA A 57 23.40 7.06 12.43
C ALA A 57 23.54 7.17 13.97
N SER A 58 23.22 8.33 14.55
CA SER A 58 23.23 8.54 16.00
C SER A 58 22.03 7.91 16.72
N ILE A 59 20.94 7.58 16.02
CA ILE A 59 19.73 7.01 16.60
C ILE A 59 19.96 5.52 16.79
N ARG A 60 20.11 5.07 18.05
CA ARG A 60 20.36 3.66 18.39
C ARG A 60 19.18 3.03 19.12
N ARG A 61 18.34 3.84 19.76
CA ARG A 61 17.16 3.42 20.53
C ARG A 61 15.96 4.28 20.13
N PRO A 62 14.72 3.77 20.28
CA PRO A 62 13.50 4.56 20.02
C PRO A 62 13.46 5.89 20.78
N GLN A 63 13.98 5.93 22.01
CA GLN A 63 14.05 7.14 22.84
C GLN A 63 14.95 8.25 22.27
N ASP A 64 15.86 7.91 21.35
CA ASP A 64 16.75 8.88 20.74
C ASP A 64 16.04 9.69 19.62
N ILE A 65 14.82 9.29 19.22
CA ILE A 65 14.00 9.96 18.21
C ILE A 65 13.29 11.14 18.87
N THR A 66 13.66 12.35 18.46
CA THR A 66 13.07 13.61 18.94
C THR A 66 12.84 14.55 17.77
N PRO A 67 11.85 15.46 17.83
CA PRO A 67 11.61 16.44 16.77
C PRO A 67 12.87 17.25 16.41
N GLN A 68 13.70 17.58 17.41
CA GLN A 68 14.92 18.37 17.22
C GLN A 68 15.95 17.66 16.34
N LYS A 69 16.04 16.32 16.36
CA LYS A 69 16.95 15.58 15.47
C LYS A 69 16.56 15.67 14.00
N PHE A 70 15.31 15.99 13.70
CA PHE A 70 14.81 16.10 12.33
C PHE A 70 14.68 17.55 11.88
N HIS A 71 15.14 18.51 12.69
CA HIS A 71 15.16 19.93 12.32
C HIS A 71 15.92 20.18 11.01
N ASP A 72 17.02 19.45 10.77
CA ASP A 72 17.83 19.59 9.56
C ASP A 72 17.12 19.12 8.27
N LEU A 73 15.96 18.46 8.37
CA LEU A 73 15.10 18.17 7.22
C LEU A 73 14.33 19.41 6.72
N ASN A 74 14.38 20.53 7.46
CA ASN A 74 13.71 21.78 7.10
C ASN A 74 12.24 21.54 6.72
N LEU A 75 11.54 20.79 7.57
CA LEU A 75 10.19 20.32 7.29
C LEU A 75 9.15 21.39 7.68
N GLU A 76 8.33 21.79 6.72
CA GLU A 76 7.16 22.65 6.93
C GLU A 76 5.90 21.81 6.68
N VAL A 77 5.04 21.65 7.69
CA VAL A 77 3.81 20.85 7.58
C VAL A 77 2.58 21.75 7.62
N ALA A 78 1.78 21.70 6.57
CA ALA A 78 0.46 22.32 6.48
C ALA A 78 -0.62 21.25 6.56
N THR A 79 -1.49 21.32 7.58
CA THR A 79 -2.60 20.39 7.80
C THR A 79 -3.92 20.96 7.29
N ASP A 80 -4.94 20.11 7.20
CA ASP A 80 -6.33 20.49 6.90
C ASP A 80 -6.50 21.21 5.55
N ILE A 81 -5.66 20.84 4.58
CA ILE A 81 -5.77 21.34 3.21
C ILE A 81 -6.97 20.66 2.52
N PRO A 82 -7.89 21.41 1.89
CA PRO A 82 -8.98 20.82 1.11
C PRO A 82 -8.46 19.92 -0.02
N VAL A 83 -9.21 18.87 -0.38
CA VAL A 83 -8.82 17.96 -1.47
C VAL A 83 -8.63 18.70 -2.80
N SER A 84 -9.45 19.70 -3.10
CA SER A 84 -9.34 20.53 -4.31
C SER A 84 -8.00 21.25 -4.44
N ASP A 85 -7.36 21.51 -3.30
CA ASP A 85 -6.19 22.36 -3.22
C ASP A 85 -4.91 21.54 -3.00
N ILE A 86 -5.03 20.23 -2.70
CA ILE A 86 -3.87 19.36 -2.44
C ILE A 86 -2.98 19.25 -3.68
N VAL A 87 -3.59 19.24 -4.87
CA VAL A 87 -2.88 19.37 -6.13
C VAL A 87 -2.66 20.85 -6.41
N ARG A 88 -1.40 21.21 -6.66
CA ARG A 88 -1.00 22.59 -6.93
C ARG A 88 -1.51 23.05 -8.31
N HIS A 89 -1.92 24.31 -8.37
CA HIS A 89 -2.43 24.97 -9.57
C HIS A 89 -1.40 25.93 -10.19
N ASP A 90 -0.25 26.14 -9.55
CA ASP A 90 0.79 27.10 -9.97
C ASP A 90 1.87 26.44 -10.84
N GLY A 91 1.55 26.22 -12.13
CA GLY A 91 2.50 25.76 -13.13
C GLY A 91 1.92 25.79 -14.55
N ALA A 92 2.74 25.49 -15.57
CA ALA A 92 2.27 25.36 -16.97
C ALA A 92 1.18 24.28 -17.14
N LYS A 93 1.07 23.37 -16.15
CA LYS A 93 0.05 22.35 -15.99
C LYS A 93 -0.82 22.65 -14.76
N THR A 94 -1.50 23.80 -14.73
CA THR A 94 -2.61 24.08 -13.78
C THR A 94 -3.53 22.85 -13.76
N ALA A 95 -3.87 22.29 -12.60
CA ALA A 95 -4.81 21.17 -12.49
C ALA A 95 -6.16 21.61 -13.08
N PRO A 96 -6.44 21.29 -14.36
CA PRO A 96 -7.58 21.85 -15.02
C PRO A 96 -8.82 21.12 -14.52
N THR A 97 -9.97 21.78 -14.60
CA THR A 97 -11.25 21.15 -14.30
C THR A 97 -11.39 19.82 -15.04
N LEU A 98 -12.17 18.91 -14.49
CA LEU A 98 -12.41 17.63 -15.15
C LEU A 98 -12.98 17.89 -16.56
N PRO A 99 -12.70 17.03 -17.56
CA PRO A 99 -13.10 17.32 -18.95
C PRO A 99 -14.60 17.58 -19.13
N TRP A 100 -15.44 17.04 -18.24
CA TRP A 100 -16.88 17.23 -18.23
C TRP A 100 -17.37 18.42 -17.39
N GLU A 101 -16.52 19.04 -16.57
CA GLU A 101 -16.85 20.24 -15.79
C GLU A 101 -16.64 21.53 -16.60
N THR A 102 -15.84 21.47 -17.66
CA THR A 102 -15.61 22.59 -18.58
C THR A 102 -16.88 22.99 -19.37
N ASN A 103 -17.92 22.13 -19.39
CA ASN A 103 -19.16 22.31 -20.15
C ASN A 103 -20.41 22.61 -19.26
N LEU A 104 -20.28 23.44 -18.22
CA LEU A 104 -21.42 23.83 -17.38
C LEU A 104 -22.50 24.71 -18.08
N GLU A 105 -22.38 24.95 -19.39
CA GLU A 105 -23.51 25.35 -20.23
C GLU A 105 -24.16 24.10 -20.87
N THR A 106 -25.19 23.56 -20.22
CA THR A 106 -26.01 22.40 -20.68
C THR A 106 -26.84 22.79 -21.94
N PRO A 107 -27.38 21.87 -22.79
CA PRO A 107 -27.62 20.44 -22.53
C PRO A 107 -27.50 19.43 -23.71
N SER A 108 -27.61 18.13 -23.33
CA SER A 108 -28.24 17.00 -24.07
C SER A 108 -27.33 15.86 -24.52
N LEU A 109 -27.91 14.64 -24.50
CA LEU A 109 -27.31 13.34 -24.78
C LEU A 109 -26.40 13.31 -26.02
N GLY A 110 -25.19 12.74 -25.83
CA GLY A 110 -24.28 12.38 -26.91
C GLY A 110 -23.28 13.48 -27.25
N GLN A 111 -22.15 13.49 -26.54
CA GLN A 111 -20.88 14.18 -26.82
C GLN A 111 -20.91 15.56 -27.51
N ALA A 112 -20.33 16.54 -26.84
CA ALA A 112 -19.53 17.56 -27.52
C ALA A 112 -18.07 17.43 -27.06
N PRO A 113 -17.10 17.26 -27.98
CA PRO A 113 -15.68 17.43 -27.66
C PRO A 113 -15.40 18.90 -27.29
N PRO A 114 -14.24 19.22 -26.69
CA PRO A 114 -13.77 20.61 -26.64
C PRO A 114 -13.80 21.20 -28.06
N ALA A 115 -13.96 22.52 -28.17
CA ALA A 115 -14.31 23.27 -29.40
C ALA A 115 -13.48 22.94 -30.67
N ASP A 116 -12.35 22.23 -30.55
CA ASP A 116 -11.46 21.79 -31.64
C ASP A 116 -11.63 20.33 -32.09
N GLY A 117 -12.53 19.53 -31.50
CA GLY A 117 -12.78 18.15 -31.94
C GLY A 117 -11.66 17.13 -31.63
N THR A 118 -10.63 17.50 -30.88
CA THR A 118 -9.55 16.60 -30.47
C THR A 118 -9.94 15.82 -29.20
N PRO A 119 -9.80 14.47 -29.20
CA PRO A 119 -10.09 13.68 -28.01
C PRO A 119 -9.08 13.99 -26.90
N VAL A 120 -9.56 14.14 -25.66
CA VAL A 120 -8.68 14.29 -24.49
C VAL A 120 -7.90 12.99 -24.31
N THR A 121 -6.57 13.09 -24.33
CA THR A 121 -5.66 11.97 -24.17
C THR A 121 -4.86 12.07 -22.87
N MET A 122 -4.40 10.91 -22.40
CA MET A 122 -3.37 10.81 -21.38
C MET A 122 -1.99 11.11 -21.99
N ASP A 123 -0.99 11.32 -21.14
CA ASP A 123 0.40 11.63 -21.47
C ASP A 123 1.09 10.58 -22.36
N ASN A 124 0.57 9.35 -22.38
CA ASN A 124 0.99 8.26 -23.27
C ASN A 124 0.10 8.10 -24.52
N GLU A 125 -0.74 9.09 -24.82
CA GLU A 125 -1.70 9.17 -25.92
C GLU A 125 -2.88 8.18 -25.83
N ASN A 126 -3.01 7.44 -24.73
CA ASN A 126 -4.20 6.60 -24.52
C ASN A 126 -5.43 7.49 -24.27
N PRO A 127 -6.65 7.00 -24.57
CA PRO A 127 -7.86 7.77 -24.34
C PRO A 127 -8.07 8.05 -22.84
N TYR A 128 -8.47 9.27 -22.52
CA TYR A 128 -8.84 9.65 -21.16
C TYR A 128 -10.12 8.91 -20.71
N PRO A 129 -10.29 8.61 -19.40
CA PRO A 129 -11.49 7.94 -18.89
C PRO A 129 -12.81 8.68 -19.23
N PRO A 130 -13.87 7.96 -19.65
CA PRO A 130 -15.17 8.57 -19.88
C PRO A 130 -15.86 8.98 -18.56
N LYS A 131 -16.68 10.03 -18.62
CA LYS A 131 -17.47 10.54 -17.49
C LYS A 131 -18.33 9.46 -16.82
N ASP A 132 -18.98 8.61 -17.61
CA ASP A 132 -19.87 7.56 -17.09
C ASP A 132 -19.19 6.62 -16.08
N LYS A 133 -17.88 6.38 -16.23
CA LYS A 133 -17.12 5.58 -15.25
C LYS A 133 -16.94 6.32 -13.92
N TYR A 134 -16.71 7.62 -13.98
CA TYR A 134 -16.58 8.46 -12.78
C TYR A 134 -17.92 8.54 -12.05
N ASP A 135 -18.99 8.91 -12.76
CA ASP A 135 -20.33 9.08 -12.19
C ASP A 135 -20.85 7.76 -11.56
N LEU A 136 -20.57 6.61 -12.21
CA LEU A 136 -20.93 5.29 -11.66
C LEU A 136 -20.21 5.00 -10.35
N LEU A 137 -18.90 5.25 -10.27
CA LEU A 137 -18.11 4.98 -9.06
C LEU A 137 -18.54 5.91 -7.92
N GLU A 138 -18.81 7.18 -8.23
CA GLU A 138 -19.33 8.15 -7.26
C GLU A 138 -20.68 7.70 -6.68
N GLN A 139 -21.61 7.27 -7.54
CA GLN A 139 -22.90 6.73 -7.10
C GLN A 139 -22.75 5.45 -6.24
N GLU A 140 -21.84 4.55 -6.62
CA GLU A 140 -21.58 3.32 -5.87
C GLU A 140 -20.91 3.58 -4.51
N LEU A 141 -20.15 4.67 -4.34
CA LEU A 141 -19.53 5.05 -3.07
C LEU A 141 -20.51 5.73 -2.09
N LEU A 142 -21.56 6.36 -2.62
CA LEU A 142 -22.65 6.98 -1.86
C LEU A 142 -23.66 5.97 -1.27
N LEU A 143 -23.52 4.68 -1.59
CA LEU A 143 -24.41 3.64 -1.06
C LEU A 143 -24.32 3.58 0.48
N ASP A 144 -25.46 3.25 1.10
CA ASP A 144 -25.53 3.01 2.55
C ASP A 144 -24.67 1.80 2.92
N ASN A 145 -23.97 1.91 4.05
CA ASN A 145 -23.05 0.88 4.51
C ASN A 145 -23.79 -0.46 4.68
N ASP A 146 -24.96 -0.45 5.33
CA ASP A 146 -25.68 -1.69 5.61
C ASP A 146 -26.16 -2.41 4.34
N ASP A 147 -26.72 -1.64 3.41
CA ASP A 147 -27.23 -2.18 2.15
C ASP A 147 -26.09 -2.71 1.26
N ALA A 148 -24.97 -2.01 1.20
CA ALA A 148 -23.79 -2.44 0.45
C ALA A 148 -23.13 -3.68 1.07
N PHE A 149 -22.99 -3.72 2.40
CA PHE A 149 -22.44 -4.86 3.13
C PHE A 149 -23.32 -6.12 2.96
N ARG A 150 -24.65 -5.98 3.02
CA ARG A 150 -25.57 -7.10 2.75
C ARG A 150 -25.46 -7.59 1.30
N GLU A 151 -25.28 -6.70 0.31
CA GLU A 151 -25.04 -7.10 -1.09
C GLU A 151 -23.79 -7.96 -1.24
N VAL A 152 -22.64 -7.48 -0.74
CA VAL A 152 -21.36 -8.16 -0.92
C VAL A 152 -21.26 -9.45 -0.11
N ALA A 153 -21.87 -9.48 1.08
CA ALA A 153 -22.01 -10.66 1.93
C ALA A 153 -23.08 -11.65 1.43
N ARG A 154 -23.86 -11.28 0.40
CA ARG A 154 -24.98 -12.06 -0.15
C ARG A 154 -26.08 -12.37 0.88
N LEU A 155 -26.29 -11.44 1.81
CA LEU A 155 -27.37 -11.48 2.80
C LEU A 155 -28.66 -10.90 2.19
N PRO A 156 -29.85 -11.29 2.71
CA PRO A 156 -31.11 -10.68 2.28
C PRO A 156 -31.12 -9.18 2.63
N PRO A 157 -31.70 -8.31 1.77
CA PRO A 157 -31.92 -6.91 2.09
C PRO A 157 -32.76 -6.76 3.36
N ARG A 158 -32.63 -5.61 4.06
CA ARG A 158 -33.50 -5.28 5.19
C ARG A 158 -34.95 -5.19 4.73
N GLU A 159 -35.87 -5.49 5.64
CA GLU A 159 -37.32 -5.39 5.40
C GLU A 159 -37.67 -3.98 4.90
N GLY A 160 -38.30 -3.91 3.72
CA GLY A 160 -38.69 -2.65 3.07
C GLY A 160 -37.62 -1.96 2.20
N ARG A 161 -36.38 -2.47 2.13
CA ARG A 161 -35.33 -1.94 1.24
C ARG A 161 -35.11 -2.81 0.01
N SER A 162 -34.89 -2.19 -1.14
CA SER A 162 -34.52 -2.91 -2.37
C SER A 162 -33.06 -3.33 -2.35
N ARG A 163 -32.74 -4.45 -2.99
CA ARG A 163 -31.35 -4.89 -3.17
C ARG A 163 -30.56 -3.88 -4.00
N VAL A 164 -29.53 -3.32 -3.40
CA VAL A 164 -28.55 -2.46 -4.08
C VAL A 164 -27.63 -3.31 -4.97
N ARG A 165 -27.13 -2.74 -6.06
CA ARG A 165 -26.22 -3.43 -6.98
C ARG A 165 -24.86 -2.73 -7.00
N VAL A 166 -23.83 -3.45 -6.56
CA VAL A 166 -22.44 -3.01 -6.64
C VAL A 166 -21.77 -3.72 -7.82
N THR A 167 -21.21 -2.97 -8.76
CA THR A 167 -20.57 -3.51 -9.96
C THR A 167 -19.06 -3.31 -9.96
N GLN A 168 -18.59 -2.06 -9.93
CA GLN A 168 -17.17 -1.73 -10.07
C GLN A 168 -16.46 -1.65 -8.70
N ALA A 169 -17.16 -1.16 -7.68
CA ALA A 169 -16.64 -0.98 -6.32
C ALA A 169 -16.72 -2.27 -5.47
N ARG A 170 -17.03 -3.43 -6.05
CA ARG A 170 -17.28 -4.68 -5.28
C ARG A 170 -16.11 -5.07 -4.38
N LYS A 171 -14.88 -4.98 -4.88
CA LYS A 171 -13.68 -5.30 -4.08
C LYS A 171 -13.55 -4.37 -2.86
N PHE A 172 -13.81 -3.07 -3.07
CA PHE A 172 -13.75 -2.07 -2.01
C PHE A 172 -14.80 -2.36 -0.93
N TRP A 173 -16.06 -2.58 -1.33
CA TRP A 173 -17.14 -2.89 -0.39
C TRP A 173 -16.93 -4.22 0.35
N THR A 174 -16.38 -5.25 -0.30
CA THR A 174 -15.99 -6.49 0.39
C THR A 174 -14.90 -6.23 1.45
N ALA A 175 -13.90 -5.43 1.12
CA ALA A 175 -12.81 -5.13 2.07
C ALA A 175 -13.29 -4.24 3.23
N LEU A 176 -14.14 -3.25 2.94
CA LEU A 176 -14.76 -2.38 3.94
C LEU A 176 -15.71 -3.16 4.87
N GLU A 177 -16.43 -4.17 4.36
CA GLU A 177 -17.24 -5.07 5.20
C GLU A 177 -16.35 -5.82 6.20
N ARG A 178 -15.21 -6.36 5.75
CA ARG A 178 -14.24 -6.99 6.65
C ARG A 178 -13.66 -6.02 7.68
N MET A 179 -13.43 -4.76 7.31
CA MET A 179 -13.01 -3.70 8.23
C MET A 179 -14.10 -3.36 9.26
N SER A 180 -15.37 -3.38 8.85
CA SER A 180 -16.53 -3.11 9.73
C SER A 180 -16.61 -4.07 10.91
N GLN A 181 -16.12 -5.31 10.74
CA GLN A 181 -16.07 -6.32 11.80
C GLN A 181 -15.15 -5.96 12.97
N TYR A 182 -14.38 -4.87 12.89
CA TYR A 182 -13.48 -4.41 13.95
C TYR A 182 -13.77 -2.98 14.42
N TRP A 183 -14.34 -2.14 13.56
CA TRP A 183 -14.49 -0.70 13.81
C TRP A 183 -15.93 -0.20 13.85
N ASP A 184 -16.87 -0.84 13.15
CA ASP A 184 -18.23 -0.32 12.99
C ASP A 184 -19.09 -0.67 14.22
N ASP A 185 -19.36 0.34 15.05
CA ASP A 185 -20.19 0.25 16.26
C ASP A 185 -21.65 0.68 16.02
N SER A 186 -22.03 1.06 14.79
CA SER A 186 -23.36 1.62 14.48
C SER A 186 -24.52 0.65 14.71
N ALA A 187 -24.25 -0.66 14.71
CA ALA A 187 -25.24 -1.73 14.89
C ALA A 187 -25.05 -2.52 16.20
N ASP A 188 -24.21 -2.02 17.12
CA ASP A 188 -23.89 -2.70 18.37
C ASP A 188 -25.05 -2.63 19.37
N ASN A 189 -25.60 -3.79 19.72
CA ASN A 189 -26.65 -3.92 20.74
C ASN A 189 -26.20 -4.89 21.82
N TYR A 190 -26.02 -4.38 23.04
CA TYR A 190 -25.65 -5.15 24.22
C TYR A 190 -26.90 -5.40 25.08
N PHE A 191 -27.20 -6.67 25.39
CA PHE A 191 -28.36 -7.02 26.23
C PHE A 191 -28.03 -8.19 27.17
N GLU A 192 -28.78 -8.31 28.26
CA GLU A 192 -28.60 -9.36 29.26
C GLU A 192 -29.76 -10.36 29.16
N ARG A 193 -29.45 -11.66 29.09
CA ARG A 193 -30.48 -12.72 29.09
C ARG A 193 -30.22 -13.69 30.26
N PRO A 194 -31.27 -14.13 30.97
CA PRO A 194 -31.16 -15.26 31.89
C PRO A 194 -30.62 -16.48 31.15
N LYS A 195 -29.72 -17.25 31.77
CA LYS A 195 -29.18 -18.51 31.21
C LYS A 195 -30.32 -19.52 30.93
N SER A 196 -30.88 -19.47 29.72
CA SER A 196 -31.84 -20.47 29.24
C SER A 196 -31.07 -21.75 28.92
N PRO A 197 -31.56 -22.95 29.33
CA PRO A 197 -30.89 -24.22 29.05
C PRO A 197 -30.81 -24.45 27.54
N GLU A 198 -29.61 -24.78 27.04
CA GLU A 198 -29.40 -25.20 25.66
C GLU A 198 -30.19 -26.49 25.39
N PRO A 199 -30.92 -26.62 24.26
CA PRO A 199 -31.44 -27.91 23.84
C PRO A 199 -30.26 -28.80 23.41
N GLU A 200 -30.11 -29.94 24.08
CA GLU A 200 -29.14 -30.97 23.73
C GLU A 200 -29.25 -31.35 22.25
N GLU A 201 -28.12 -31.33 21.55
CA GLU A 201 -27.99 -31.88 20.21
C GLU A 201 -28.42 -33.36 20.22
N THR A 202 -29.47 -33.66 19.48
CA THR A 202 -29.92 -35.02 19.19
C THR A 202 -28.82 -35.77 18.43
N LYS A 203 -28.07 -36.61 19.15
CA LYS A 203 -27.28 -37.69 18.54
C LYS A 203 -28.25 -38.73 17.92
N PRO A 204 -27.97 -39.23 16.70
CA PRO A 204 -28.78 -40.29 16.12
C PRO A 204 -28.53 -41.63 16.83
N ASP A 205 -29.64 -42.29 17.11
CA ASP A 205 -29.82 -43.52 17.85
C ASP A 205 -29.43 -44.77 17.02
N ALA A 206 -28.81 -45.75 17.67
CA ALA A 206 -28.68 -47.14 17.21
C ALA A 206 -28.32 -48.08 18.40
N THR A 207 -29.32 -48.32 19.26
CA THR A 207 -29.82 -49.62 19.82
C THR A 207 -28.84 -50.81 20.10
N PRO A 208 -29.23 -51.77 20.97
CA PRO A 208 -29.21 -51.78 22.44
C PRO A 208 -28.44 -53.02 22.97
N MET A 209 -28.37 -53.23 24.29
CA MET A 209 -28.44 -54.54 25.00
C MET A 209 -28.10 -54.35 26.50
N ASP A 210 -29.15 -54.27 27.30
CA ASP A 210 -29.44 -55.01 28.56
C ASP A 210 -28.35 -55.24 29.64
N VAL A 211 -28.61 -54.75 30.87
CA VAL A 211 -28.93 -55.54 32.09
C VAL A 211 -28.76 -54.70 33.37
N ASP A 212 -29.89 -54.55 34.08
CA ASP A 212 -30.17 -54.35 35.52
C ASP A 212 -29.09 -53.92 36.53
N THR A 213 -29.44 -52.97 37.42
CA THR A 213 -29.73 -53.19 38.87
C THR A 213 -29.78 -51.83 39.64
N PRO A 214 -30.67 -51.63 40.64
CA PRO A 214 -31.16 -50.31 41.06
C PRO A 214 -30.56 -49.83 42.38
N ALA A 215 -30.64 -48.51 42.67
CA ALA A 215 -30.63 -48.00 44.05
C ALA A 215 -31.08 -46.52 44.13
N THR A 216 -32.25 -46.34 44.75
CA THR A 216 -32.60 -45.32 45.74
C THR A 216 -32.50 -43.84 45.36
N ALA A 217 -33.68 -43.26 45.14
CA ALA A 217 -33.96 -41.85 45.37
C ALA A 217 -33.80 -41.51 46.87
N GLU A 218 -32.94 -40.55 47.18
CA GLU A 218 -33.06 -39.71 48.37
C GLU A 218 -33.19 -38.25 47.91
N GLU A 219 -34.41 -37.73 48.01
CA GLU A 219 -34.69 -36.30 47.99
C GLU A 219 -34.14 -35.67 49.27
N GLN A 220 -33.23 -34.70 49.14
CA GLN A 220 -33.01 -33.70 50.16
C GLN A 220 -33.65 -32.36 49.72
N PRO A 221 -34.56 -31.79 50.51
CA PRO A 221 -35.12 -30.47 50.26
C PRO A 221 -34.27 -29.39 50.94
N GLY A 222 -33.86 -28.38 50.17
CA GLY A 222 -33.39 -27.10 50.75
C GLY A 222 -32.15 -26.51 50.10
N ALA A 223 -32.34 -25.74 49.03
CA ALA A 223 -31.42 -24.67 48.65
C ALA A 223 -32.25 -23.48 48.09
N PRO A 224 -31.93 -22.22 48.45
CA PRO A 224 -32.65 -21.05 47.96
C PRO A 224 -32.51 -20.91 46.44
N PRO A 225 -33.46 -20.25 45.74
CA PRO A 225 -33.39 -20.12 44.28
C PRO A 225 -32.10 -19.39 43.90
N ALA A 226 -31.22 -20.08 43.19
CA ALA A 226 -30.06 -19.46 42.58
C ALA A 226 -30.56 -18.37 41.63
N GLU A 227 -30.12 -17.13 41.84
CA GLU A 227 -30.35 -16.04 40.89
C GLU A 227 -29.87 -16.50 39.51
N PRO A 228 -30.69 -16.37 38.45
CA PRO A 228 -30.26 -16.80 37.13
C PRO A 228 -29.04 -15.98 36.71
N GLU A 229 -27.91 -16.65 36.50
CA GLU A 229 -26.71 -16.03 35.93
C GLU A 229 -27.10 -15.28 34.64
N LEU A 230 -27.05 -13.95 34.68
CA LEU A 230 -27.31 -13.10 33.54
C LEU A 230 -26.09 -13.15 32.62
N VAL A 231 -26.27 -13.68 31.41
CA VAL A 231 -25.22 -13.72 30.40
C VAL A 231 -25.38 -12.51 29.49
N LYS A 232 -24.32 -11.70 29.37
CA LYS A 232 -24.26 -10.61 28.39
C LYS A 232 -24.24 -11.21 26.99
N LYS A 233 -25.20 -10.81 26.17
CA LYS A 233 -25.34 -11.15 24.76
C LYS A 233 -25.18 -9.89 23.92
N TYR A 234 -24.79 -10.10 22.68
CA TYR A 234 -24.52 -9.03 21.73
C TYR A 234 -25.06 -9.40 20.34
N THR A 235 -25.66 -8.43 19.68
CA THR A 235 -25.92 -8.43 18.23
C THR A 235 -25.27 -7.19 17.62
N GLY A 236 -24.76 -7.31 16.40
CA GLY A 236 -24.01 -6.25 15.74
C GLY A 236 -22.88 -6.78 14.87
N ARG A 237 -22.08 -5.85 14.32
CA ARG A 237 -21.07 -6.13 13.29
C ARG A 237 -19.72 -6.52 13.88
N ARG A 238 -19.32 -5.94 15.02
CA ARG A 238 -17.98 -6.13 15.58
C ARG A 238 -17.72 -7.52 16.16
N LEU A 239 -16.71 -8.20 15.64
CA LEU A 239 -16.21 -9.48 16.12
C LEU A 239 -15.06 -9.30 17.13
N ALA A 240 -14.30 -8.22 17.02
CA ALA A 240 -13.13 -7.94 17.85
C ALA A 240 -12.93 -6.42 18.05
N ALA A 241 -11.87 -6.05 18.78
CA ALA A 241 -11.45 -4.66 18.94
C ALA A 241 -10.76 -4.14 17.67
N GLY A 242 -10.83 -2.83 17.44
CA GLY A 242 -10.13 -2.16 16.33
C GLY A 242 -8.61 -2.32 16.39
N SER A 243 -8.03 -2.42 17.61
CA SER A 243 -6.61 -2.70 17.84
C SER A 243 -6.17 -4.09 17.35
N ASP A 244 -7.09 -5.03 17.27
CA ASP A 244 -6.82 -6.41 16.87
C ASP A 244 -7.05 -6.64 15.37
N MET A 245 -7.43 -5.58 14.63
CA MET A 245 -7.64 -5.66 13.19
C MET A 245 -6.34 -6.00 12.46
N PRO A 246 -6.30 -7.11 11.71
CA PRO A 246 -5.16 -7.46 10.88
C PRO A 246 -4.78 -6.38 9.85
N ASP A 247 -3.48 -6.15 9.65
CA ASP A 247 -2.94 -5.16 8.70
C ASP A 247 -3.49 -5.36 7.29
N ASP A 248 -3.62 -6.61 6.84
CA ASP A 248 -4.04 -6.96 5.47
C ASP A 248 -5.43 -6.44 5.15
N ILE A 249 -6.35 -6.36 6.12
CA ILE A 249 -7.69 -5.81 5.93
C ILE A 249 -7.63 -4.33 5.59
N ARG A 250 -6.81 -3.55 6.32
CA ARG A 250 -6.61 -2.12 6.03
C ARG A 250 -5.95 -1.95 4.68
N GLU A 251 -4.88 -2.69 4.43
CA GLU A 251 -4.14 -2.61 3.18
C GLU A 251 -5.01 -2.98 1.96
N GLU A 252 -5.85 -4.01 2.07
CA GLU A 252 -6.80 -4.43 1.04
C GLU A 252 -7.87 -3.38 0.78
N THR A 253 -8.42 -2.76 1.83
CA THR A 253 -9.45 -1.72 1.70
C THR A 253 -8.91 -0.50 0.94
N VAL A 254 -7.76 0.01 1.35
CA VAL A 254 -7.13 1.19 0.73
C VAL A 254 -6.64 0.89 -0.69
N ARG A 255 -6.11 -0.31 -0.91
CA ARG A 255 -5.71 -0.78 -2.24
C ARG A 255 -6.91 -0.90 -3.16
N ALA A 256 -8.03 -1.47 -2.70
CA ALA A 256 -9.24 -1.62 -3.50
C ALA A 256 -9.86 -0.27 -3.88
N LEU A 257 -9.88 0.70 -2.95
CA LEU A 257 -10.28 2.09 -3.22
C LEU A 257 -9.38 2.75 -4.27
N THR A 258 -8.08 2.47 -4.23
CA THR A 258 -7.14 2.98 -5.23
C THR A 258 -7.31 2.28 -6.58
N GLU A 259 -7.49 0.96 -6.60
CA GLU A 259 -7.67 0.17 -7.83
C GLU A 259 -8.89 0.61 -8.63
N MET A 260 -10.02 0.88 -7.97
CA MET A 260 -11.23 1.35 -8.64
C MET A 260 -11.03 2.71 -9.34
N ALA A 261 -10.26 3.62 -8.74
CA ALA A 261 -9.88 4.90 -9.34
C ALA A 261 -8.77 4.74 -10.40
N ALA A 262 -7.84 3.81 -10.23
CA ALA A 262 -6.69 3.61 -11.10
C ALA A 262 -7.05 2.91 -12.43
N TRP A 263 -7.97 1.95 -12.38
CA TRP A 263 -8.28 1.08 -13.53
C TRP A 263 -8.76 1.85 -14.78
N PRO A 264 -9.63 2.88 -14.67
CA PRO A 264 -10.02 3.70 -15.81
C PRO A 264 -8.82 4.36 -16.53
N PHE A 265 -7.76 4.72 -15.81
CA PHE A 265 -6.55 5.35 -16.35
C PHE A 265 -5.51 4.34 -16.87
N GLY A 266 -5.82 3.04 -16.88
CA GLY A 266 -4.85 1.99 -17.23
C GLY A 266 -3.75 1.79 -16.17
N CYS A 267 -4.01 2.24 -14.95
CA CYS A 267 -3.15 2.08 -13.79
C CYS A 267 -3.61 0.91 -12.90
N GLN A 268 -2.73 0.47 -12.02
CA GLN A 268 -2.98 -0.58 -11.03
C GLN A 268 -2.25 -0.26 -9.72
N ALA A 269 -2.76 -0.77 -8.61
CA ALA A 269 -2.07 -0.73 -7.33
C ALA A 269 -1.13 -1.94 -7.21
N SER A 270 0.17 -1.73 -7.41
CA SER A 270 1.19 -2.78 -7.37
C SER A 270 1.96 -2.78 -6.05
N LEU A 271 2.25 -3.95 -5.52
CA LEU A 271 3.13 -4.09 -4.35
C LEU A 271 4.60 -3.92 -4.78
N PRO A 272 5.46 -3.28 -3.96
CA PRO A 272 6.90 -3.24 -4.21
C PRO A 272 7.48 -4.66 -4.27
N ILE A 273 8.16 -5.00 -5.38
CA ILE A 273 8.81 -6.32 -5.55
C ILE A 273 10.14 -6.35 -4.77
N VAL A 274 10.89 -5.25 -4.83
CA VAL A 274 12.11 -5.04 -4.08
C VAL A 274 11.76 -4.34 -2.76
N PRO A 275 12.34 -4.75 -1.62
CA PRO A 275 12.09 -4.09 -0.35
C PRO A 275 12.44 -2.58 -0.42
N PRO A 276 11.48 -1.68 -0.13
CA PRO A 276 11.69 -0.23 -0.17
C PRO A 276 12.79 0.22 0.81
N ARG A 277 13.86 0.82 0.26
CA ARG A 277 15.01 1.33 1.00
C ARG A 277 15.38 2.71 0.52
N LEU A 278 15.27 3.69 1.41
CA LEU A 278 15.70 5.06 1.19
C LEU A 278 17.22 5.16 1.28
N LEU A 279 17.85 5.74 0.26
CA LEU A 279 19.30 5.94 0.21
C LEU A 279 19.65 7.32 0.80
N LEU A 280 20.47 7.37 1.85
CA LEU A 280 20.95 8.63 2.43
C LEU A 280 22.47 8.58 2.54
N GLY A 281 23.16 9.18 1.56
CA GLY A 281 24.60 9.05 1.39
C GLY A 281 25.02 7.59 1.27
N LYS A 282 25.58 7.03 2.36
CA LYS A 282 26.01 5.61 2.43
C LYS A 282 25.04 4.73 3.24
N LEU A 283 23.98 5.29 3.81
CA LEU A 283 23.01 4.56 4.61
C LEU A 283 21.83 4.11 3.75
N LEU A 284 21.34 2.89 4.00
CA LEU A 284 20.10 2.37 3.44
C LEU A 284 19.10 2.23 4.57
N PHE A 285 18.10 3.11 4.60
CA PHE A 285 17.07 3.12 5.61
C PHE A 285 15.83 2.36 5.10
N PRO A 286 15.36 1.30 5.79
CA PRO A 286 14.14 0.60 5.40
C PRO A 286 12.93 1.49 5.64
N VAL A 287 12.08 1.64 4.63
CA VAL A 287 10.87 2.46 4.70
C VAL A 287 9.66 1.62 4.34
N ARG A 288 8.54 1.74 5.06
CA ARG A 288 7.33 1.02 4.68
C ARG A 288 6.63 1.73 3.52
N GLN A 289 6.37 0.97 2.46
CA GLN A 289 5.54 1.38 1.33
C GLN A 289 4.60 0.22 1.04
N THR A 290 3.30 0.40 1.33
CA THR A 290 2.31 -0.67 1.27
C THR A 290 2.03 -1.07 -0.18
N PHE A 291 1.80 -0.08 -1.04
CA PHE A 291 1.66 -0.27 -2.47
C PHE A 291 2.04 1.02 -3.22
N GLN A 292 2.17 0.91 -4.53
CA GLN A 292 2.44 2.00 -5.46
C GLN A 292 1.35 2.01 -6.54
N ALA A 293 0.86 3.20 -6.89
CA ALA A 293 0.03 3.36 -8.08
C ALA A 293 0.95 3.43 -9.31
N THR A 294 0.83 2.45 -10.20
CA THR A 294 1.69 2.30 -11.38
C THR A 294 0.86 2.19 -12.65
N ARG A 295 1.40 2.68 -13.76
CA ARG A 295 0.79 2.65 -15.08
C ARG A 295 1.24 1.40 -15.83
N SER A 296 0.33 0.80 -16.58
CA SER A 296 0.69 -0.26 -17.53
C SER A 296 1.34 0.35 -18.78
N PRO A 297 2.50 -0.16 -19.25
CA PRO A 297 3.11 0.31 -20.49
C PRO A 297 2.15 0.22 -21.68
N LYS A 298 2.26 1.18 -22.62
CA LYS A 298 1.48 1.15 -23.89
C LYS A 298 1.83 -0.07 -24.74
N ASP A 299 3.09 -0.48 -24.73
CA ASP A 299 3.52 -1.69 -25.42
C ASP A 299 2.95 -2.92 -24.73
N ARG A 300 2.06 -3.61 -25.44
CA ARG A 300 1.38 -4.83 -24.99
C ARG A 300 2.37 -5.96 -24.69
N GLN A 301 3.53 -6.04 -25.36
CA GLN A 301 4.52 -7.07 -25.08
C GLN A 301 5.19 -6.82 -23.72
N LEU A 302 5.61 -5.58 -23.45
CA LEU A 302 6.17 -5.19 -22.16
C LEU A 302 5.17 -5.36 -21.02
N ALA A 303 3.91 -4.95 -21.23
CA ALA A 303 2.84 -5.14 -20.25
C ALA A 303 2.57 -6.62 -19.97
N ARG A 304 2.62 -7.50 -20.99
CA ARG A 304 2.47 -8.95 -20.81
C ARG A 304 3.65 -9.60 -20.08
N ASN A 305 4.84 -9.04 -20.22
CA ASN A 305 6.00 -9.44 -19.42
C ASN A 305 5.91 -8.91 -17.96
N GLY A 306 4.86 -8.14 -17.66
CA GLY A 306 4.58 -7.61 -16.34
C GLY A 306 5.53 -6.50 -15.93
N MET A 307 5.97 -5.69 -16.91
CA MET A 307 6.66 -4.41 -16.71
C MET A 307 5.65 -3.34 -16.29
N LEU A 308 6.03 -2.45 -15.39
CA LEU A 308 5.24 -1.35 -14.85
C LEU A 308 5.95 -0.02 -15.10
N GLU A 309 5.20 1.08 -15.17
CA GLU A 309 5.72 2.45 -15.28
C GLU A 309 5.27 3.28 -14.06
N GLY A 310 6.19 4.01 -13.43
CA GLY A 310 5.84 4.89 -12.31
C GLY A 310 6.98 5.12 -11.32
N PRO A 311 6.67 5.39 -10.03
CA PRO A 311 5.33 5.49 -9.43
C PRO A 311 4.59 6.81 -9.75
N VAL A 312 3.26 6.74 -9.86
CA VAL A 312 2.37 7.93 -9.97
C VAL A 312 2.19 8.57 -8.58
N PHE A 313 1.83 7.74 -7.60
CA PHE A 313 1.83 8.06 -6.18
C PHE A 313 2.02 6.76 -5.38
N ILE A 314 2.24 6.89 -4.08
CA ILE A 314 2.51 5.76 -3.20
C ILE A 314 1.50 5.71 -2.06
N ALA A 315 1.38 4.57 -1.38
CA ALA A 315 0.49 4.43 -0.23
C ALA A 315 1.22 3.80 0.97
N GLN A 316 0.85 4.26 2.16
CA GLN A 316 1.35 3.73 3.42
C GLN A 316 0.17 3.55 4.38
N CYS A 317 -0.13 2.29 4.66
CA CYS A 317 -1.12 1.89 5.67
C CYS A 317 -0.37 1.49 6.94
N ARG A 318 -0.78 2.02 8.10
CA ARG A 318 -0.08 1.79 9.38
C ARG A 318 -1.02 1.17 10.42
N PRO A 319 -0.53 0.21 11.22
CA PRO A 319 -1.30 -0.51 12.24
C PRO A 319 -1.53 0.29 13.50
N ASP A 320 -0.75 1.35 13.70
CA ASP A 320 -0.80 2.17 14.91
C ASP A 320 -2.23 2.69 15.13
N THR A 321 -2.79 2.36 16.29
CA THR A 321 -4.11 2.83 16.76
C THR A 321 -3.99 3.83 17.91
N SER A 322 -2.80 3.98 18.48
CA SER A 322 -2.47 4.92 19.55
C SER A 322 -1.08 5.51 19.28
N PHE A 323 -0.98 6.83 19.38
CA PHE A 323 0.25 7.57 19.09
C PHE A 323 0.88 8.16 20.35
N ARG A 324 0.18 8.06 21.48
CA ARG A 324 0.52 8.73 22.74
C ARG A 324 0.27 7.82 23.94
N GLY A 325 1.18 7.84 24.89
CA GLY A 325 0.96 7.25 26.21
C GLY A 325 -0.05 8.07 27.04
N PRO A 326 -0.61 7.51 28.13
CA PRO A 326 -1.60 8.18 28.98
C PRO A 326 -1.18 9.54 29.55
N GLU A 327 0.13 9.80 29.64
CA GLU A 327 0.72 11.03 30.21
C GLU A 327 1.44 11.90 29.16
N GLU A 328 1.44 11.52 27.88
CA GLU A 328 2.18 12.25 26.84
C GLU A 328 1.37 13.42 26.24
N ALA A 329 2.02 14.59 26.16
CA ALA A 329 1.41 15.78 25.58
C ALA A 329 1.29 15.68 24.04
N HIS A 330 0.24 16.30 23.50
CA HIS A 330 -0.09 16.30 22.08
C HIS A 330 1.01 16.99 21.25
N GLY A 331 1.52 16.32 20.20
CA GLY A 331 2.45 16.89 19.22
C GLY A 331 3.91 16.94 19.65
N ALA A 332 4.26 16.41 20.83
CA ALA A 332 5.64 16.24 21.27
C ALA A 332 5.99 14.76 21.53
N GLY A 333 5.03 13.86 21.30
CA GLY A 333 5.19 12.43 21.52
C GLY A 333 6.12 11.78 20.51
N LEU A 334 6.75 10.67 20.95
CA LEU A 334 7.55 9.82 20.09
C LEU A 334 6.73 9.29 18.91
N GLY A 335 5.46 8.91 19.15
CA GLY A 335 4.55 8.39 18.14
C GLY A 335 4.23 9.39 17.03
N ASP A 336 3.88 10.63 17.39
CA ASP A 336 3.61 11.73 16.45
C ASP A 336 4.80 11.97 15.51
N THR A 337 6.01 12.05 16.09
CA THR A 337 7.26 12.29 15.34
C THR A 337 7.58 11.11 14.42
N CYS A 338 7.44 9.88 14.92
CA CYS A 338 7.70 8.67 14.13
C CYS A 338 6.73 8.54 12.96
N ASP A 339 5.44 8.85 13.17
CA ASP A 339 4.42 8.77 12.14
C ASP A 339 4.76 9.69 10.96
N LEU A 340 5.04 10.97 11.24
CA LEU A 340 5.40 11.94 10.22
C LEU A 340 6.68 11.58 9.47
N ILE A 341 7.73 11.17 10.18
CA ILE A 341 9.00 10.80 9.55
C ILE A 341 8.85 9.55 8.67
N ARG A 342 8.00 8.58 9.04
CA ARG A 342 7.72 7.41 8.21
C ARG A 342 7.05 7.79 6.89
N GLU A 343 6.16 8.77 6.89
CA GLU A 343 5.50 9.27 5.67
C GLU A 343 6.46 10.09 4.81
N VAL A 344 7.20 11.02 5.43
CA VAL A 344 8.20 11.86 4.74
C VAL A 344 9.29 10.98 4.11
N ALA A 345 9.79 9.97 4.83
CA ALA A 345 10.77 9.04 4.29
C ALA A 345 10.21 8.25 3.09
N ALA A 346 8.93 7.89 3.10
CA ALA A 346 8.28 7.21 1.99
C ALA A 346 8.14 8.13 0.77
N MET A 347 7.78 9.40 0.98
CA MET A 347 7.71 10.39 -0.11
C MET A 347 9.10 10.71 -0.69
N ILE A 348 10.14 10.83 0.14
CA ILE A 348 11.52 11.01 -0.36
C ILE A 348 11.97 9.76 -1.14
N LEU A 349 11.62 8.55 -0.68
CA LEU A 349 11.91 7.32 -1.42
C LEU A 349 11.21 7.33 -2.79
N ALA A 350 9.93 7.71 -2.86
CA ALA A 350 9.22 7.84 -4.13
C ALA A 350 9.88 8.88 -5.06
N ALA A 351 10.38 9.99 -4.50
CA ALA A 351 11.16 10.96 -5.26
C ALA A 351 12.46 10.36 -5.80
N GLN A 352 13.18 9.56 -5.00
CA GLN A 352 14.36 8.82 -5.45
C GLN A 352 14.03 7.82 -6.53
N GLU A 353 12.92 7.10 -6.43
CA GLU A 353 12.46 6.14 -7.44
C GLU A 353 12.16 6.85 -8.75
N ARG A 354 11.38 7.94 -8.73
CA ARG A 354 11.07 8.76 -9.91
C ARG A 354 12.33 9.35 -10.54
N ALA A 355 13.26 9.83 -9.73
CA ALA A 355 14.56 10.35 -10.13
C ALA A 355 15.50 9.35 -10.85
N ARG A 356 15.15 8.05 -10.90
CA ARG A 356 15.88 7.03 -11.65
C ARG A 356 15.61 7.09 -13.16
N GLU A 357 14.63 7.89 -13.60
CA GLU A 357 14.34 8.06 -15.02
C GLU A 357 15.61 8.48 -15.79
N GLY A 358 15.95 7.73 -16.85
CA GLY A 358 17.13 7.98 -17.67
C GLY A 358 18.48 7.68 -17.00
N MET A 359 18.48 7.26 -15.74
CA MET A 359 19.70 6.94 -15.00
C MET A 359 20.05 5.46 -15.17
N THR A 360 21.32 5.12 -14.95
CA THR A 360 21.79 3.73 -14.88
C THR A 360 22.12 3.39 -13.43
N GLU A 361 21.66 2.23 -12.96
CA GLU A 361 21.98 1.80 -11.61
C GLU A 361 23.47 1.51 -11.47
N VAL A 362 24.11 2.09 -10.46
CA VAL A 362 25.47 1.76 -10.06
C VAL A 362 25.40 1.03 -8.74
N ARG A 363 25.69 -0.29 -8.75
CA ARG A 363 25.63 -1.07 -7.52
C ARG A 363 26.87 -0.81 -6.66
N PRO A 364 26.73 -0.75 -5.33
CA PRO A 364 27.89 -0.64 -4.44
C PRO A 364 28.88 -1.78 -4.69
N GLY A 365 30.12 -1.45 -5.02
CA GLY A 365 31.14 -2.46 -5.34
C GLY A 365 31.14 -2.96 -6.78
N GLU A 366 30.27 -2.46 -7.66
CA GLU A 366 30.32 -2.76 -9.09
C GLU A 366 31.62 -2.27 -9.72
N GLY A 367 32.26 -3.13 -10.52
CA GLY A 367 33.55 -2.85 -11.15
C GLY A 367 34.75 -2.79 -10.20
N GLN A 368 34.55 -2.98 -8.90
CA GLN A 368 35.64 -2.94 -7.92
C GLN A 368 36.41 -4.26 -7.89
N TRP A 369 37.74 -4.18 -7.75
CA TRP A 369 38.62 -5.36 -7.79
C TRP A 369 38.20 -6.46 -6.80
N TRP A 370 37.69 -6.08 -5.63
CA TRP A 370 37.31 -6.98 -4.54
C TRP A 370 35.98 -7.73 -4.78
N THR A 371 35.21 -7.35 -5.82
CA THR A 371 34.01 -8.06 -6.29
C THR A 371 34.22 -8.77 -7.63
N THR A 372 35.19 -8.33 -8.44
CA THR A 372 35.45 -8.90 -9.77
C THR A 372 36.53 -9.97 -9.76
N THR A 373 37.50 -9.90 -8.84
CA THR A 373 38.65 -10.81 -8.83
C THR A 373 38.36 -12.05 -7.98
N PRO A 374 38.58 -13.28 -8.50
CA PRO A 374 38.50 -14.50 -7.72
C PRO A 374 39.50 -14.46 -6.57
N ARG A 375 39.06 -14.77 -5.36
CA ARG A 375 39.94 -14.81 -4.18
C ARG A 375 40.77 -16.09 -4.18
N TRP A 376 41.94 -16.03 -3.55
CA TRP A 376 42.79 -17.21 -3.34
C TRP A 376 42.01 -18.32 -2.61
N GLY A 377 41.83 -19.48 -3.25
CA GLY A 377 41.05 -20.60 -2.73
C GLY A 377 39.52 -20.50 -2.89
N GLY A 378 39.00 -19.50 -3.60
CA GLY A 378 37.58 -19.34 -3.94
C GLY A 378 37.20 -19.89 -5.32
N ALA A 379 35.94 -20.31 -5.49
CA ALA A 379 35.42 -20.71 -6.80
C ALA A 379 35.33 -19.49 -7.76
N PRO A 380 35.49 -19.68 -9.09
CA PRO A 380 35.35 -18.59 -10.06
C PRO A 380 33.98 -17.90 -9.97
N ASN A 381 33.95 -16.57 -10.06
CA ASN A 381 32.73 -15.75 -9.94
C ASN A 381 31.74 -15.91 -11.13
N ASP A 382 32.11 -16.62 -12.19
CA ASP A 382 31.34 -16.70 -13.45
C ASP A 382 29.98 -17.41 -13.36
N SER A 383 29.66 -18.09 -12.25
CA SER A 383 28.47 -18.96 -12.19
C SER A 383 27.22 -18.33 -11.55
N ILE A 384 27.28 -17.10 -11.05
CA ILE A 384 26.17 -16.50 -10.28
C ILE A 384 25.92 -15.06 -10.72
N GLY A 385 25.52 -14.89 -11.98
CA GLY A 385 24.65 -13.79 -12.39
C GLY A 385 23.21 -14.29 -12.42
N ASP A 386 22.23 -13.43 -12.11
CA ASP A 386 20.87 -13.60 -12.63
C ASP A 386 20.95 -13.43 -14.16
N SER A 387 21.42 -14.45 -14.86
CA SER A 387 21.33 -14.47 -16.32
C SER A 387 19.85 -14.65 -16.69
N PRO A 388 19.32 -13.85 -17.63
CA PRO A 388 18.00 -14.10 -18.19
C PRO A 388 18.00 -15.49 -18.82
N ARG A 389 16.83 -16.14 -18.79
CA ARG A 389 16.49 -17.41 -19.47
C ARG A 389 17.47 -17.73 -20.61
N VAL A 390 18.18 -18.85 -20.48
CA VAL A 390 18.89 -19.52 -21.58
C VAL A 390 17.97 -19.52 -22.79
N THR A 391 18.38 -18.84 -23.86
CA THR A 391 17.63 -18.82 -25.12
C THR A 391 17.76 -20.17 -25.81
N ASN A 392 16.68 -20.59 -26.51
CA ASN A 392 16.57 -21.85 -27.24
C ASN A 392 17.77 -22.17 -28.15
N GLU A 393 18.51 -21.15 -28.58
CA GLU A 393 19.66 -21.26 -29.48
C GLU A 393 20.84 -22.01 -28.82
N GLN A 394 21.05 -21.85 -27.50
CA GLN A 394 22.09 -22.59 -26.76
C GLN A 394 21.70 -24.05 -26.50
N GLU A 395 20.41 -24.37 -26.45
CA GLU A 395 19.93 -25.75 -26.38
C GLU A 395 20.03 -26.46 -27.73
N GLU A 396 19.80 -25.75 -28.85
CA GLU A 396 20.02 -26.28 -30.21
C GLU A 396 21.50 -26.55 -30.50
N GLU A 397 22.40 -25.66 -30.09
CA GLU A 397 23.85 -25.84 -30.25
C GLU A 397 24.38 -27.02 -29.42
N ALA A 398 23.87 -27.19 -28.19
CA ALA A 398 24.21 -28.32 -27.33
C ALA A 398 23.62 -29.66 -27.84
N ALA A 399 22.42 -29.63 -28.42
CA ALA A 399 21.80 -30.81 -29.04
C ALA A 399 22.52 -31.22 -30.34
N ALA A 400 22.98 -30.26 -31.14
CA ALA A 400 23.79 -30.51 -32.33
C ALA A 400 25.15 -31.14 -31.98
N ALA A 401 25.80 -30.67 -30.90
CA ALA A 401 27.04 -31.25 -30.41
C ALA A 401 26.87 -32.69 -29.87
N ALA A 402 25.72 -32.99 -29.26
CA ALA A 402 25.41 -34.34 -28.77
C ALA A 402 25.09 -35.34 -29.90
N ALA A 403 24.57 -34.89 -31.04
CA ALA A 403 24.26 -35.73 -32.19
C ALA A 403 25.50 -36.16 -32.99
N ALA A 404 26.62 -35.44 -32.89
CA ALA A 404 27.87 -35.74 -33.61
C ALA A 404 28.73 -36.84 -32.95
N GLY A 405 28.45 -37.22 -31.69
CA GLY A 405 29.22 -38.19 -30.91
C GLY A 405 28.72 -39.63 -31.05
N GLY A 406 28.95 -40.26 -32.20
CA GLY A 406 28.60 -41.67 -32.43
C GLY A 406 29.53 -42.67 -31.73
N HIS A 407 28.91 -43.54 -30.92
CA HIS A 407 29.36 -44.88 -30.48
C HIS A 407 30.74 -45.07 -29.83
N GLU A 408 30.76 -45.25 -28.50
CA GLU A 408 31.38 -46.45 -27.91
C GLU A 408 30.80 -46.77 -26.52
N ARG A 409 30.23 -47.97 -26.37
CA ARG A 409 29.72 -48.50 -25.10
C ARG A 409 30.87 -49.15 -24.33
N LYS A 410 31.26 -48.57 -23.19
CA LYS A 410 31.89 -49.33 -22.09
C LYS A 410 31.20 -49.03 -20.77
N ARG A 411 30.64 -50.09 -20.18
CA ARG A 411 30.13 -50.13 -18.81
C ARG A 411 31.30 -49.96 -17.83
N SER A 412 31.30 -48.89 -17.05
CA SER A 412 31.96 -48.87 -15.73
C SER A 412 31.02 -48.25 -14.71
N ARG A 413 30.92 -48.92 -13.55
CA ARG A 413 30.15 -48.50 -12.37
C ARG A 413 30.86 -47.30 -11.73
N GLY A 414 30.09 -46.27 -11.37
CA GLY A 414 30.54 -45.15 -10.57
C GLY A 414 29.69 -43.93 -10.86
N GLY A 415 28.90 -43.48 -9.87
CA GLY A 415 27.97 -42.37 -10.04
C GLY A 415 28.69 -41.10 -10.49
N LEU A 416 28.41 -40.67 -11.72
CA LEU A 416 28.86 -39.39 -12.26
C LEU A 416 27.63 -38.51 -12.49
N ARG A 417 27.59 -37.43 -11.70
CA ARG A 417 26.58 -36.38 -11.75
C ARG A 417 26.49 -35.82 -13.18
N ARG A 418 25.27 -35.61 -13.67
CA ARG A 418 24.99 -34.81 -14.87
C ARG A 418 25.72 -33.46 -14.75
N PRO A 419 26.64 -33.12 -15.67
CA PRO A 419 27.17 -31.76 -15.76
C PRO A 419 26.10 -30.92 -16.47
N GLY A 420 25.59 -29.87 -15.81
CA GLY A 420 24.67 -28.94 -16.45
C GLY A 420 23.67 -28.24 -15.53
N LEU A 421 23.42 -28.76 -14.32
CA LEU A 421 22.70 -27.97 -13.31
C LEU A 421 23.70 -27.25 -12.41
N PRO A 422 23.67 -25.90 -12.34
CA PRO A 422 24.53 -25.17 -11.41
C PRO A 422 24.24 -25.69 -10.00
N ARG A 423 25.27 -26.24 -9.36
CA ARG A 423 25.17 -26.70 -7.98
C ARG A 423 24.78 -25.49 -7.14
N LYS A 424 23.55 -25.50 -6.58
CA LYS A 424 23.10 -24.46 -5.64
C LYS A 424 24.14 -24.38 -4.53
N MET A 425 24.89 -23.28 -4.50
CA MET A 425 26.00 -23.12 -3.57
C MET A 425 25.51 -23.18 -2.12
N SER A 426 26.29 -23.86 -1.28
CA SER A 426 26.09 -23.87 0.17
C SER A 426 26.16 -22.43 0.71
N SER A 427 25.46 -22.14 1.81
CA SER A 427 25.56 -20.83 2.49
C SER A 427 27.03 -20.48 2.80
N SER A 428 27.86 -21.46 3.19
CA SER A 428 29.29 -21.28 3.43
C SER A 428 30.09 -20.90 2.18
N GLU A 429 29.66 -21.36 1.00
CA GLU A 429 30.29 -20.99 -0.28
C GLU A 429 29.85 -19.58 -0.71
N LYS A 430 28.58 -19.23 -0.50
CA LYS A 430 28.07 -17.87 -0.73
C LYS A 430 28.76 -16.83 0.14
N TRP A 431 29.00 -17.13 1.41
CA TRP A 431 29.73 -16.25 2.34
C TRP A 431 31.19 -15.99 1.94
N ARG A 432 31.80 -16.90 1.17
CA ARG A 432 33.19 -16.72 0.65
C ARG A 432 33.24 -15.81 -0.57
N LEU A 433 32.10 -15.56 -1.23
CA LEU A 433 32.00 -14.67 -2.37
C LEU A 433 31.61 -13.27 -1.90
N VAL A 434 32.43 -12.29 -2.26
CA VAL A 434 32.08 -10.89 -2.07
C VAL A 434 31.54 -10.38 -3.40
N GLN A 435 30.24 -10.12 -3.45
CA GLN A 435 29.55 -9.65 -4.64
C GLN A 435 29.25 -8.16 -4.53
N PRO A 436 28.98 -7.46 -5.66
CA PRO A 436 28.37 -6.15 -5.62
C PRO A 436 27.06 -6.21 -4.82
N GLY A 437 26.69 -5.09 -4.20
CA GLY A 437 25.43 -4.96 -3.48
C GLY A 437 24.24 -5.39 -4.34
N SER A 438 23.18 -5.88 -3.69
CA SER A 438 21.91 -6.16 -4.37
C SER A 438 21.39 -4.88 -5.03
N SER A 439 20.82 -5.04 -6.22
CA SER A 439 20.10 -3.95 -6.89
C SER A 439 18.98 -3.41 -6.00
N LEU A 440 18.88 -2.08 -5.92
CA LEU A 440 17.78 -1.35 -5.27
C LEU A 440 16.68 -1.00 -6.28
N TRP A 441 16.90 -1.30 -7.56
CA TRP A 441 16.01 -0.98 -8.66
C TRP A 441 15.21 -2.22 -9.04
N ASP A 442 13.89 -2.06 -9.18
CA ASP A 442 13.06 -3.16 -9.62
C ASP A 442 13.20 -3.38 -11.13
N ARG A 443 13.64 -4.59 -11.52
CA ARG A 443 13.80 -4.98 -12.94
C ARG A 443 12.49 -5.00 -13.71
N ARG A 444 11.35 -5.07 -13.02
CA ARG A 444 10.01 -5.03 -13.60
C ARG A 444 9.38 -3.64 -13.52
N MET A 445 10.13 -2.64 -13.08
CA MET A 445 9.71 -1.25 -13.03
C MET A 445 10.56 -0.41 -13.99
N ARG A 446 9.88 0.31 -14.88
CA ARG A 446 10.46 1.45 -15.59
C ARG A 446 10.14 2.70 -14.77
N TYR A 447 11.17 3.26 -14.15
CA TYR A 447 11.06 4.48 -13.38
C TYR A 447 10.85 5.68 -14.30
N ILE A 448 9.77 6.43 -14.07
CA ILE A 448 9.38 7.61 -14.86
C ILE A 448 8.83 8.68 -13.91
N GLN A 449 9.21 9.94 -14.12
CA GLN A 449 8.68 11.11 -13.43
C GLN A 449 7.32 11.52 -14.02
N ILE A 450 6.34 10.63 -13.93
CA ILE A 450 4.98 10.85 -14.48
C ILE A 450 4.39 12.13 -13.89
N GLY A 451 3.85 12.99 -14.75
CA GLY A 451 3.18 14.25 -14.38
C GLY A 451 4.09 15.41 -14.02
N LYS A 452 5.39 15.17 -13.79
CA LYS A 452 6.37 16.22 -13.50
C LYS A 452 6.45 17.23 -14.66
N ASP A 453 6.63 18.50 -14.32
CA ASP A 453 6.99 19.52 -15.28
C ASP A 453 8.48 19.39 -15.66
N LYS A 454 8.76 19.32 -16.97
CA LYS A 454 10.12 19.09 -17.48
C LYS A 454 11.02 20.31 -17.25
N ASP A 455 10.43 21.50 -17.25
CA ASP A 455 11.15 22.76 -17.10
C ASP A 455 11.34 23.14 -15.62
N SER A 456 10.60 22.50 -14.72
CA SER A 456 10.70 22.73 -13.28
C SER A 456 11.76 21.81 -12.63
N PRO A 457 12.65 22.35 -11.77
CA PRO A 457 13.56 21.53 -10.97
C PRO A 457 12.87 20.86 -9.78
N PHE A 458 11.59 21.16 -9.53
CA PHE A 458 10.78 20.52 -8.50
C PHE A 458 10.04 19.29 -9.03
N ASP A 459 9.84 18.31 -8.16
CA ASP A 459 8.94 17.18 -8.36
C ASP A 459 7.85 17.18 -7.29
N ASP A 460 6.64 16.81 -7.68
CA ASP A 460 5.47 16.73 -6.81
C ASP A 460 5.15 15.27 -6.51
N ILE A 461 5.28 14.92 -5.25
CA ILE A 461 5.15 13.56 -4.74
C ILE A 461 3.89 13.46 -3.92
N TYR A 462 3.07 12.45 -4.20
CA TYR A 462 1.84 12.20 -3.47
C TYR A 462 1.91 10.89 -2.69
N LEU A 463 1.33 10.91 -1.48
CA LEU A 463 1.22 9.76 -0.60
C LEU A 463 -0.22 9.63 -0.10
N LEU A 464 -0.76 8.42 -0.22
CA LEU A 464 -2.01 8.02 0.41
C LEU A 464 -1.70 7.40 1.78
N SER A 465 -2.08 8.09 2.84
CA SER A 465 -1.82 7.70 4.22
C SER A 465 -3.07 7.11 4.86
N SER A 466 -2.94 5.98 5.56
CA SER A 466 -4.06 5.33 6.26
C SER A 466 -3.70 4.86 7.66
N ILE A 467 -4.58 5.16 8.61
CA ILE A 467 -4.56 4.69 10.00
C ILE A 467 -5.99 4.36 10.43
N ASN A 468 -6.18 3.44 11.37
CA ASN A 468 -7.52 2.99 11.78
C ASN A 468 -8.36 2.58 10.55
N HIS A 469 -9.49 3.25 10.33
CA HIS A 469 -10.35 3.19 9.13
C HIS A 469 -10.37 4.53 8.35
N HIS A 470 -9.41 5.40 8.62
CA HIS A 470 -9.31 6.74 8.04
C HIS A 470 -8.24 6.82 6.94
N LEU A 471 -8.40 7.81 6.07
CA LEU A 471 -7.49 8.09 4.97
C LEU A 471 -7.14 9.57 4.87
N SER A 472 -5.92 9.89 4.44
CA SER A 472 -5.46 11.25 4.19
C SER A 472 -4.55 11.27 2.96
N ILE A 473 -4.63 12.35 2.18
CA ILE A 473 -3.78 12.57 1.00
C ILE A 473 -2.70 13.59 1.39
N LEU A 474 -1.45 13.22 1.15
CA LEU A 474 -0.30 14.08 1.35
C LEU A 474 0.33 14.46 0.02
N HIS A 475 0.87 15.67 -0.02
CA HIS A 475 1.64 16.22 -1.12
C HIS A 475 2.97 16.76 -0.57
N LEU A 476 4.07 16.30 -1.14
CA LEU A 476 5.42 16.81 -0.89
C LEU A 476 5.98 17.37 -2.20
N ARG A 477 6.41 18.62 -2.15
CA ARG A 477 7.18 19.23 -3.25
C ARG A 477 8.65 19.24 -2.89
N ILE A 478 9.48 18.61 -3.71
CA ILE A 478 10.91 18.41 -3.45
C ILE A 478 11.76 18.93 -4.61
N HIS A 479 12.80 19.70 -4.30
CA HIS A 479 13.74 20.21 -5.29
C HIS A 479 14.79 19.15 -5.66
N ARG A 480 15.19 19.07 -6.93
CA ARG A 480 16.24 18.14 -7.39
C ARG A 480 17.54 18.28 -6.58
N ARG A 481 17.99 19.52 -6.33
CA ARG A 481 19.18 19.80 -5.48
C ARG A 481 19.08 19.18 -4.09
N TYR A 482 17.91 19.27 -3.46
CA TYR A 482 17.66 18.70 -2.13
C TYR A 482 17.81 17.17 -2.16
N LEU A 483 17.18 16.54 -3.15
CA LEU A 483 17.23 15.09 -3.33
C LEU A 483 18.67 14.59 -3.57
N ASP A 484 19.43 15.29 -4.42
CA ASP A 484 20.82 14.96 -4.73
C ASP A 484 21.73 15.13 -3.51
N LEU A 485 21.56 16.20 -2.73
CA LEU A 485 22.31 16.42 -1.49
C LEU A 485 22.04 15.34 -0.45
N LEU A 486 20.78 14.91 -0.27
CA LEU A 486 20.46 13.79 0.63
C LEU A 486 21.03 12.45 0.13
N THR A 487 21.01 12.21 -1.18
CA THR A 487 21.35 10.92 -1.77
C THR A 487 22.87 10.76 -1.96
N MET A 488 23.53 11.79 -2.50
CA MET A 488 24.93 11.78 -2.94
C MET A 488 25.84 12.71 -2.11
N GLY A 489 25.27 13.61 -1.30
CA GLY A 489 26.02 14.62 -0.54
C GLY A 489 26.47 15.84 -1.36
N THR A 490 26.24 15.84 -2.67
CA THR A 490 26.61 16.91 -3.62
C THR A 490 25.53 17.05 -4.68
N SER A 491 25.41 18.23 -5.29
CA SER A 491 24.50 18.46 -6.42
C SER A 491 25.05 19.55 -7.33
N ASP A 492 24.94 19.33 -8.63
CA ASP A 492 25.31 20.30 -9.67
C ASP A 492 24.14 21.22 -10.05
N VAL A 493 22.94 20.97 -9.51
CA VAL A 493 21.74 21.75 -9.83
C VAL A 493 21.78 23.10 -9.09
N PRO A 494 21.57 24.24 -9.77
CA PRO A 494 21.50 25.55 -9.13
C PRO A 494 20.50 25.61 -7.98
N GLY A 495 20.75 26.50 -7.01
CA GLY A 495 19.90 26.72 -5.85
C GLY A 495 18.80 27.76 -6.12
N ASP A 496 18.57 28.09 -7.38
CA ASP A 496 17.58 29.07 -7.77
C ASP A 496 16.20 28.49 -7.52
N SER A 497 15.42 29.14 -6.66
CA SER A 497 14.09 28.68 -6.29
C SER A 497 13.15 29.88 -6.12
N PRO A 498 11.85 29.71 -6.41
CA PRO A 498 10.87 30.76 -6.18
C PRO A 498 10.80 31.10 -4.69
N ALA A 499 10.54 32.38 -4.39
CA ALA A 499 10.45 32.85 -3.00
C ALA A 499 9.38 32.11 -2.18
N GLU A 500 8.35 31.58 -2.83
CA GLU A 500 7.26 30.84 -2.18
C GLU A 500 7.69 29.46 -1.64
N GLN A 501 8.69 28.82 -2.27
CA GLN A 501 9.23 27.56 -1.80
C GLN A 501 10.75 27.50 -2.07
N PRO A 502 11.57 27.84 -1.06
CA PRO A 502 13.01 27.68 -1.15
C PRO A 502 13.40 26.22 -1.37
N TRP A 503 14.43 25.97 -2.19
CA TRP A 503 14.86 24.61 -2.55
C TRP A 503 15.23 23.72 -1.36
N HIS A 504 15.64 24.33 -0.22
CA HIS A 504 16.13 23.64 0.96
C HIS A 504 15.02 23.25 1.95
N VAL A 505 13.76 23.63 1.67
CA VAL A 505 12.60 23.41 2.54
C VAL A 505 11.71 22.31 1.97
N LEU A 506 11.40 21.32 2.80
CA LEU A 506 10.43 20.27 2.48
C LEU A 506 9.04 20.69 2.95
N LYS A 507 8.23 21.19 2.02
CA LYS A 507 6.84 21.56 2.29
C LYS A 507 5.93 20.35 2.09
N VAL A 508 5.39 19.86 3.20
CA VAL A 508 4.40 18.77 3.23
C VAL A 508 3.02 19.37 3.48
N ARG A 509 2.11 19.09 2.56
CA ARG A 509 0.70 19.47 2.64
C ARG A 509 -0.11 18.22 2.88
N ARG A 510 -1.14 18.32 3.72
CA ARG A 510 -1.95 17.20 4.15
C ARG A 510 -3.41 17.59 4.20
N THR A 511 -4.27 16.68 3.73
CA THR A 511 -5.71 16.79 3.95
C THR A 511 -6.12 16.37 5.35
N ARG A 512 -7.33 16.73 5.79
CA ARG A 512 -7.94 16.10 6.97
C ARG A 512 -7.99 14.58 6.81
N TRP A 513 -8.18 13.89 7.94
CA TRP A 513 -8.49 12.46 7.94
C TRP A 513 -9.96 12.26 7.55
N TYR A 514 -10.19 11.43 6.54
CA TYR A 514 -11.50 11.08 6.03
C TYR A 514 -11.91 9.70 6.52
N ASP A 515 -13.14 9.58 7.01
CA ASP A 515 -13.70 8.32 7.48
C ASP A 515 -14.23 7.49 6.29
N LEU A 516 -13.72 6.28 6.10
CA LEU A 516 -14.19 5.39 5.04
C LEU A 516 -15.59 4.81 5.31
N PHE A 517 -16.11 4.89 6.54
CA PHE A 517 -17.49 4.54 6.86
C PHE A 517 -18.47 5.68 6.58
N ASP A 518 -18.02 6.93 6.49
CA ASP A 518 -18.87 8.05 6.08
C ASP A 518 -18.95 8.15 4.54
N ALA A 519 -20.17 8.27 4.02
CA ALA A 519 -20.43 8.27 2.58
C ALA A 519 -19.87 9.51 1.86
N GLN A 520 -19.89 10.68 2.51
CA GLN A 520 -19.40 11.92 1.91
C GLN A 520 -17.87 11.93 1.91
N ASP A 521 -17.25 11.53 3.01
CA ASP A 521 -15.81 11.40 3.15
C ASP A 521 -15.23 10.39 2.14
N ARG A 522 -15.90 9.24 1.92
CA ARG A 522 -15.53 8.28 0.86
C ARG A 522 -15.46 8.92 -0.52
N VAL A 523 -16.49 9.69 -0.88
CA VAL A 523 -16.57 10.35 -2.18
C VAL A 523 -15.51 11.45 -2.27
N GLU A 524 -15.35 12.27 -1.24
CA GLU A 524 -14.37 13.36 -1.21
C GLU A 524 -12.94 12.84 -1.45
N VAL A 525 -12.57 11.77 -0.74
CA VAL A 525 -11.30 11.06 -0.96
C VAL A 525 -11.18 10.51 -2.37
N PHE A 526 -12.23 9.84 -2.87
CA PHE A 526 -12.23 9.28 -4.22
C PHE A 526 -12.00 10.37 -5.28
N ARG A 527 -12.67 11.53 -5.14
CA ARG A 527 -12.44 12.70 -6.00
C ARG A 527 -10.99 13.16 -5.93
N GLY A 528 -10.39 13.15 -4.74
CA GLY A 528 -8.97 13.44 -4.56
C GLY A 528 -8.05 12.49 -5.32
N ILE A 529 -8.23 11.18 -5.12
CA ILE A 529 -7.43 10.15 -5.80
C ILE A 529 -7.61 10.25 -7.33
N TRP A 530 -8.84 10.45 -7.80
CA TRP A 530 -9.12 10.68 -9.22
C TRP A 530 -8.40 11.93 -9.75
N THR A 531 -8.40 13.01 -8.96
CA THR A 531 -7.70 14.26 -9.30
C THR A 531 -6.18 14.05 -9.38
N LEU A 532 -5.59 13.22 -8.51
CA LEU A 532 -4.17 12.85 -8.61
C LEU A 532 -3.87 12.17 -9.96
N PHE A 533 -4.68 11.19 -10.36
CA PHE A 533 -4.51 10.52 -11.65
C PHE A 533 -4.72 11.49 -12.81
N HIS A 534 -5.77 12.31 -12.76
CA HIS A 534 -6.07 13.32 -13.75
C HIS A 534 -4.90 14.28 -13.96
N CYS A 535 -4.33 14.84 -12.90
CA CYS A 535 -3.28 15.84 -13.01
C CYS A 535 -1.94 15.22 -13.41
N GLN A 536 -1.62 14.03 -12.92
CA GLN A 536 -0.34 13.37 -13.22
C GLN A 536 -0.32 12.73 -14.62
N LEU A 537 -1.45 12.21 -15.11
CA LEU A 537 -1.51 11.40 -16.34
C LEU A 537 -2.12 12.11 -17.54
N ARG A 538 -2.74 13.28 -17.39
CA ARG A 538 -3.32 13.99 -18.53
C ARG A 538 -2.22 14.63 -19.38
N HIS A 539 -2.36 14.50 -20.70
CA HIS A 539 -1.56 15.28 -21.63
C HIS A 539 -2.13 16.70 -21.68
N PHE A 540 -1.26 17.70 -21.52
CA PHE A 540 -1.60 19.11 -21.62
C PHE A 540 -1.08 19.69 -22.93
#